data_AF-A0A380P6V0-F1
#
_entry.id   AF-A0A380P6V0-F1
#
_cell.length_a   1.000
_cell.length_b   1.000
_cell.length_c   1.000
_cell.angle_alpha   90.00
_cell.angle_beta   90.00
_cell.angle_gamma   90.00
#
_symmetry.space_group_name_H-M   'P 1'
#
loop_
_entity.id
_entity.type
_entity.pdbx_description
1 polymer ?
#
loop_
_entity_poly.entity_id
_entity_poly.type
_entity_poly.pdbx_seq_one_letter_code
_entity_poly.pdbx_strand_id
1 'polypeptide(L)'
;MLKEKMMRAGETTDADIVITEVGGTVGDIESLPFIEALRQMKREVGEENVFYIHTSLIPYLRAAGEMKTKPTQHSVSELRSLGIQPDMLVVRTEQPITDDMRNKLALFTDVDPKAVIESLDVDVLYEVALNMQAQGMDDVVLNKFGLEAPEADMTDWTNMIERIKHLSKTVKIALIGKYADLQDAYISVNEALRAGGYAVDAEVEITPINSELITEDNVAEMVGYADGIMVPGGFGQRGTEGKIAAIQYARENNVPFLGVCLGMQMASVEFARHVWDTKMPTQLNWILKHQHQSLP
;
A
#
# COMPACT_ATOMS: atom_id res chain seq x y z
N MET A 1 9.61 -23.89 -10.28
CA MET A 1 10.09 -22.61 -9.70
C MET A 1 9.00 -21.56 -9.42
N LEU A 2 8.14 -21.14 -10.37
CA LEU A 2 7.02 -20.20 -10.06
C LEU A 2 5.78 -20.91 -9.48
N LYS A 3 5.27 -21.93 -10.18
CA LYS A 3 4.12 -22.74 -9.72
C LYS A 3 4.36 -23.39 -8.35
N GLU A 4 5.56 -23.92 -8.11
CA GLU A 4 5.98 -24.45 -6.81
C GLU A 4 5.89 -23.40 -5.68
N LYS A 5 6.18 -22.12 -5.95
CA LYS A 5 6.04 -21.07 -4.93
C LYS A 5 4.58 -20.81 -4.59
N MET A 6 3.69 -20.85 -5.58
CA MET A 6 2.25 -20.72 -5.37
C MET A 6 1.71 -21.89 -4.54
N MET A 7 2.06 -23.13 -4.94
CA MET A 7 1.62 -24.34 -4.22
C MET A 7 2.17 -24.39 -2.79
N ARG A 8 3.44 -24.04 -2.61
CA ARG A 8 4.06 -24.03 -1.28
C ARG A 8 3.34 -23.10 -0.32
N ALA A 9 2.82 -21.96 -0.78
CA ALA A 9 2.05 -21.07 0.09
C ALA A 9 0.86 -21.80 0.72
N GLY A 10 0.05 -22.48 -0.09
CA GLY A 10 -1.08 -23.29 0.39
C GLY A 10 -0.65 -24.44 1.31
N GLU A 11 0.39 -25.19 0.92
CA GLU A 11 0.89 -26.33 1.72
C GLU A 11 1.44 -25.91 3.10
N THR A 12 2.09 -24.75 3.18
CA THR A 12 2.71 -24.30 4.44
C THR A 12 1.74 -23.70 5.44
N THR A 13 0.63 -23.13 4.96
CA THR A 13 -0.38 -22.49 5.82
C THR A 13 -1.64 -23.32 6.01
N ASP A 14 -1.76 -24.46 5.31
CA ASP A 14 -2.99 -25.27 5.26
C ASP A 14 -4.21 -24.42 4.86
N ALA A 15 -4.00 -23.54 3.87
CA ALA A 15 -5.01 -22.56 3.45
C ALA A 15 -5.98 -23.15 2.42
N ASP A 16 -7.28 -22.90 2.60
CA ASP A 16 -8.32 -23.26 1.64
C ASP A 16 -8.22 -22.47 0.32
N ILE A 17 -7.85 -21.19 0.40
CA ILE A 17 -7.73 -20.28 -0.74
C ILE A 17 -6.39 -19.53 -0.68
N VAL A 18 -5.65 -19.53 -1.79
CA VAL A 18 -4.40 -18.77 -1.95
C VAL A 18 -4.61 -17.65 -2.97
N ILE A 19 -4.54 -16.40 -2.50
CA ILE A 19 -4.59 -15.22 -3.37
C ILE A 19 -3.16 -14.91 -3.85
N THR A 20 -2.93 -15.03 -5.16
CA THR A 20 -1.64 -14.68 -5.78
C THR A 20 -1.79 -13.43 -6.64
N GLU A 21 -1.20 -12.32 -6.19
CA GLU A 21 -1.09 -11.11 -6.98
C GLU A 21 0.06 -11.22 -7.99
N VAL A 22 -0.19 -10.89 -9.24
CA VAL A 22 0.84 -10.72 -10.26
C VAL A 22 1.09 -9.24 -10.47
N GLY A 23 2.23 -8.75 -10.00
CA GLY A 23 2.65 -7.38 -10.22
C GLY A 23 2.97 -7.09 -11.69
N GLY A 24 2.94 -5.81 -12.05
CA GLY A 24 3.10 -5.33 -13.43
C GLY A 24 1.77 -5.16 -14.15
N THR A 25 1.82 -4.90 -15.47
CA THR A 25 0.63 -4.74 -16.30
C THR A 25 0.53 -5.88 -17.31
N VAL A 26 -0.69 -6.31 -17.61
CA VAL A 26 -0.92 -7.25 -18.72
C VAL A 26 -0.54 -6.58 -20.04
N GLY A 27 0.26 -7.27 -20.85
CA GLY A 27 0.87 -6.73 -22.08
C GLY A 27 2.35 -6.37 -21.93
N ASP A 28 2.85 -6.25 -20.69
CA ASP A 28 4.27 -6.05 -20.45
C ASP A 28 5.04 -7.37 -20.63
N ILE A 29 6.22 -7.30 -21.27
CA ILE A 29 7.08 -8.45 -21.53
C ILE A 29 7.51 -9.14 -20.23
N GLU A 30 7.69 -8.37 -19.16
CA GLU A 30 8.08 -8.84 -17.83
C GLU A 30 7.01 -9.74 -17.19
N SER A 31 5.74 -9.56 -17.57
CA SER A 31 4.59 -10.30 -17.03
C SER A 31 4.40 -11.67 -17.69
N LEU A 32 4.95 -11.89 -18.90
CA LEU A 32 4.72 -13.12 -19.70
C LEU A 32 5.05 -14.42 -18.96
N PRO A 33 6.18 -14.54 -18.23
CA PRO A 33 6.49 -15.77 -17.50
C PRO A 33 5.48 -16.08 -16.39
N PHE A 34 4.90 -15.05 -15.75
CA PHE A 34 3.89 -15.21 -14.72
C PHE A 34 2.55 -15.65 -15.31
N ILE A 35 2.12 -15.01 -16.40
CA ILE A 35 0.87 -15.38 -17.11
C ILE A 35 0.93 -16.82 -17.61
N GLU A 36 2.06 -17.25 -18.19
CA GLU A 36 2.22 -18.65 -18.61
C GLU A 36 2.23 -19.62 -17.43
N ALA A 37 2.83 -19.25 -16.29
CA ALA A 37 2.79 -20.06 -15.09
C ALA A 37 1.36 -20.22 -14.55
N LEU A 38 0.57 -19.14 -14.50
CA LEU A 38 -0.85 -19.17 -14.12
C LEU A 38 -1.66 -20.08 -15.05
N ARG A 39 -1.49 -19.92 -16.36
CA ARG A 39 -2.18 -20.73 -17.38
C ARG A 39 -1.88 -22.21 -17.23
N GLN A 40 -0.61 -22.57 -16.95
CA GLN A 40 -0.22 -23.94 -16.66
C GLN A 40 -0.77 -24.44 -15.32
N MET A 41 -0.80 -23.59 -14.29
CA MET A 41 -1.33 -23.93 -12.97
C MET A 41 -2.79 -24.40 -13.08
N LYS A 42 -3.64 -23.65 -13.78
CA LYS A 42 -5.04 -24.05 -14.03
C LYS A 42 -5.18 -25.42 -14.71
N ARG A 43 -4.25 -25.78 -15.59
CA ARG A 43 -4.24 -27.12 -16.21
C ARG A 43 -3.84 -28.23 -15.23
N GLU A 44 -2.96 -27.92 -14.28
CA GLU A 44 -2.42 -28.89 -13.31
C GLU A 44 -3.38 -29.16 -12.16
N VAL A 45 -4.00 -28.13 -11.59
CA VAL A 45 -4.94 -28.29 -10.47
C VAL A 45 -6.40 -28.46 -10.88
N GLY A 46 -6.75 -28.21 -12.14
CA GLY A 46 -8.13 -28.22 -12.60
C GLY A 46 -8.73 -26.81 -12.67
N GLU A 47 -9.72 -26.65 -13.55
CA GLU A 47 -10.35 -25.36 -13.81
C GLU A 47 -11.23 -24.89 -12.65
N GLU A 48 -11.86 -25.84 -11.97
CA GLU A 48 -12.67 -25.63 -10.77
C GLU A 48 -11.86 -25.12 -9.57
N ASN A 49 -10.53 -25.27 -9.60
CA ASN A 49 -9.62 -24.88 -8.52
C ASN A 49 -8.83 -23.60 -8.82
N VAL A 50 -9.18 -22.87 -9.89
CA VAL A 50 -8.55 -21.57 -10.22
C VAL A 50 -9.60 -20.53 -10.58
N PHE A 51 -9.45 -19.33 -10.00
CA PHE A 51 -10.29 -18.17 -10.28
C PHE A 51 -9.43 -16.97 -10.65
N TYR A 52 -9.68 -16.39 -11.82
CA TYR A 52 -8.94 -15.23 -12.32
C TYR A 52 -9.71 -13.93 -12.10
N ILE A 53 -9.14 -13.05 -11.27
CA ILE A 53 -9.62 -11.68 -11.08
C ILE A 53 -8.75 -10.75 -11.92
N HIS A 54 -9.34 -10.03 -12.86
CA HIS A 54 -8.63 -9.03 -13.67
C HIS A 54 -9.00 -7.62 -13.23
N THR A 55 -8.02 -6.88 -12.72
CA THR A 55 -8.19 -5.48 -12.32
C THR A 55 -7.98 -4.54 -13.51
N SER A 56 -8.86 -3.57 -13.70
CA SER A 56 -8.75 -2.58 -14.78
C SER A 56 -9.16 -1.18 -14.32
N LEU A 57 -8.84 -0.16 -15.12
CA LEU A 57 -9.19 1.23 -14.86
C LEU A 57 -10.27 1.70 -15.85
N ILE A 58 -11.33 2.32 -15.32
CA ILE A 58 -12.33 3.05 -16.10
C ILE A 58 -12.02 4.55 -15.94
N PRO A 59 -11.28 5.16 -16.88
CA PRO A 59 -10.92 6.56 -16.73
C PRO A 59 -12.12 7.47 -16.95
N TYR A 60 -12.18 8.54 -16.15
CA TYR A 60 -13.14 9.63 -16.31
C TYR A 60 -12.51 10.79 -17.10
N LEU A 61 -13.02 11.05 -18.29
CA LEU A 61 -12.54 12.14 -19.15
C LEU A 61 -13.24 13.45 -18.75
N ARG A 62 -12.64 14.21 -17.83
CA ARG A 62 -13.21 15.46 -17.30
C ARG A 62 -13.66 16.45 -18.38
N ALA A 63 -12.91 16.58 -19.48
CA ALA A 63 -13.25 17.49 -20.58
C ALA A 63 -14.55 17.11 -21.33
N ALA A 64 -14.91 15.83 -21.31
CA ALA A 64 -16.11 15.30 -21.97
C ALA A 64 -17.20 14.85 -20.98
N GLY A 65 -16.91 14.82 -19.68
CA GLY A 65 -17.84 14.41 -18.63
C GLY A 65 -18.25 12.95 -18.72
N GLU A 66 -17.39 12.07 -19.24
CA GLU A 66 -17.74 10.68 -19.53
C GLU A 66 -16.69 9.68 -19.07
N MET A 67 -17.16 8.52 -18.63
CA MET A 67 -16.35 7.35 -18.31
C MET A 67 -16.15 6.47 -19.54
N LYS A 68 -14.94 5.91 -19.70
CA LYS A 68 -14.59 5.07 -20.87
C LYS A 68 -14.32 3.63 -20.50
N THR A 69 -15.15 2.71 -21.02
CA THR A 69 -14.98 1.25 -20.85
C THR A 69 -13.99 0.62 -21.81
N LYS A 70 -13.56 1.36 -22.83
CA LYS A 70 -12.74 0.82 -23.93
C LYS A 70 -11.37 0.29 -23.47
N PRO A 71 -10.64 0.96 -22.56
CA PRO A 71 -9.39 0.43 -22.02
C PRO A 71 -9.55 -0.95 -21.38
N THR A 72 -10.60 -1.16 -20.58
CA THR A 72 -10.90 -2.47 -19.97
C THR A 72 -11.16 -3.55 -21.01
N GLN A 73 -11.94 -3.24 -22.05
CA GLN A 73 -12.20 -4.20 -23.15
C GLN A 73 -10.91 -4.64 -23.85
N HIS A 74 -9.99 -3.70 -24.11
CA HIS A 74 -8.70 -4.00 -24.72
C HIS A 74 -7.79 -4.80 -23.78
N SER A 75 -7.76 -4.43 -22.51
CA SER A 75 -6.96 -5.13 -21.49
C SER A 75 -7.40 -6.59 -21.33
N VAL A 76 -8.71 -6.87 -21.31
CA VAL A 76 -9.22 -8.26 -21.30
C VAL A 76 -8.92 -8.97 -22.61
N SER A 77 -8.99 -8.29 -23.76
CA SER A 77 -8.60 -8.88 -25.05
C SER A 77 -7.13 -9.31 -25.05
N GLU A 78 -6.25 -8.53 -24.43
CA GLU A 78 -4.84 -8.86 -24.30
C GLU A 78 -4.62 -10.05 -23.36
N LEU A 79 -5.28 -10.07 -22.19
CA LEU A 79 -5.23 -11.20 -21.27
C LEU A 79 -5.68 -12.52 -21.95
N ARG A 80 -6.75 -12.45 -22.74
CA ARG A 80 -7.27 -13.59 -23.52
C ARG A 80 -6.32 -14.03 -24.62
N SER A 81 -5.59 -13.11 -25.25
CA SER A 81 -4.59 -13.45 -26.27
C SER A 81 -3.46 -14.30 -25.69
N LEU A 82 -3.18 -14.14 -24.39
CA LEU A 82 -2.23 -14.93 -23.60
C LEU A 82 -2.85 -16.23 -23.03
N GLY A 83 -4.11 -16.53 -23.35
CA GLY A 83 -4.77 -17.78 -22.98
C GLY A 83 -5.44 -17.78 -21.61
N ILE A 84 -5.70 -16.60 -21.02
CA ILE A 84 -6.43 -16.47 -19.76
C ILE A 84 -7.77 -15.76 -20.01
N GLN A 85 -8.88 -16.43 -19.68
CA GLN A 85 -10.20 -15.81 -19.57
C GLN A 85 -10.41 -15.39 -18.12
N PRO A 86 -10.65 -14.10 -17.81
CA PRO A 86 -10.98 -13.69 -16.45
C PRO A 86 -12.34 -14.25 -16.05
N ASP A 87 -12.46 -14.67 -14.79
CA ASP A 87 -13.73 -15.07 -14.18
C ASP A 87 -14.44 -13.86 -13.54
N MET A 88 -13.68 -12.82 -13.16
CA MET A 88 -14.18 -11.58 -12.56
C MET A 88 -13.38 -10.37 -13.06
N LEU A 89 -14.07 -9.24 -13.20
CA LEU A 89 -13.46 -7.93 -13.40
C LEU A 89 -13.59 -7.10 -12.13
N VAL A 90 -12.50 -6.51 -11.68
CA VAL A 90 -12.54 -5.44 -10.67
C VAL A 90 -12.18 -4.14 -11.37
N VAL A 91 -13.16 -3.26 -11.53
CA VAL A 91 -13.01 -2.01 -12.28
C VAL A 91 -12.82 -0.83 -11.34
N ARG A 92 -11.61 -0.27 -11.32
CA ARG A 92 -11.28 0.93 -10.57
C ARG A 92 -11.89 2.16 -11.24
N THR A 93 -12.61 2.98 -10.47
CA THR A 93 -13.35 4.14 -11.00
C THR A 93 -13.29 5.35 -10.05
N GLU A 94 -13.36 6.56 -10.60
CA GLU A 94 -13.53 7.83 -9.85
C GLU A 94 -15.01 8.19 -9.63
N GLN A 95 -15.93 7.51 -10.32
CA GLN A 95 -17.37 7.79 -10.34
C GLN A 95 -18.16 6.48 -10.43
N PRO A 96 -19.36 6.38 -9.81
CA PRO A 96 -20.16 5.18 -9.85
C PRO A 96 -20.52 4.74 -11.28
N ILE A 97 -20.31 3.46 -11.60
CA ILE A 97 -20.70 2.85 -12.88
C ILE A 97 -22.20 2.58 -12.90
N THR A 98 -22.81 2.78 -14.07
CA THR A 98 -24.22 2.44 -14.28
C THR A 98 -24.39 0.96 -14.58
N ASP A 99 -25.60 0.44 -14.38
CA ASP A 99 -25.93 -0.95 -14.76
C ASP A 99 -25.76 -1.18 -16.27
N ASP A 100 -26.04 -0.19 -17.11
CA ASP A 100 -25.77 -0.26 -18.55
C ASP A 100 -24.28 -0.46 -18.82
N MET A 101 -23.43 0.29 -18.13
CA MET A 101 -21.98 0.15 -18.23
C MET A 101 -21.50 -1.23 -17.77
N ARG A 102 -22.03 -1.72 -16.64
CA ARG A 102 -21.72 -3.05 -16.09
C ARG A 102 -22.10 -4.16 -17.08
N ASN A 103 -23.32 -4.12 -17.60
CA ASN A 103 -23.82 -5.08 -18.60
C ASN A 103 -23.02 -5.02 -19.91
N LYS A 104 -22.64 -3.82 -20.34
CA LYS A 104 -21.80 -3.61 -21.51
C LYS A 104 -20.41 -4.21 -21.33
N LEU A 105 -19.78 -3.98 -20.17
CA LEU A 105 -18.49 -4.58 -19.83
C LEU A 105 -18.59 -6.10 -19.84
N ALA A 106 -19.56 -6.66 -19.13
CA ALA A 106 -19.86 -8.09 -19.09
C ALA A 106 -19.97 -8.69 -20.50
N LEU A 107 -20.82 -8.09 -21.36
CA LEU A 107 -21.03 -8.54 -22.73
C LEU A 107 -19.75 -8.53 -23.59
N PHE A 108 -18.94 -7.46 -23.51
CA PHE A 108 -17.73 -7.34 -24.34
C PHE A 108 -16.54 -8.16 -23.84
N THR A 109 -16.56 -8.54 -22.56
CA THR A 109 -15.46 -9.26 -21.91
C THR A 109 -15.77 -10.74 -21.66
N ASP A 110 -17.03 -11.14 -21.89
CA ASP A 110 -17.53 -12.49 -21.65
C ASP A 110 -17.39 -12.91 -20.18
N VAL A 111 -17.75 -12.00 -19.28
CA VAL A 111 -17.76 -12.17 -17.82
C VAL A 111 -19.20 -12.02 -17.34
N ASP A 112 -19.62 -12.78 -16.33
CA ASP A 112 -20.95 -12.64 -15.73
C ASP A 112 -21.15 -11.20 -15.22
N PRO A 113 -22.28 -10.53 -15.49
CA PRO A 113 -22.56 -9.19 -14.96
C PRO A 113 -22.39 -9.06 -13.44
N LYS A 114 -22.68 -10.12 -12.67
CA LYS A 114 -22.46 -10.16 -11.21
C LYS A 114 -20.97 -10.21 -10.83
N ALA A 115 -20.13 -10.70 -11.73
CA ALA A 115 -18.67 -10.77 -11.58
C ALA A 115 -17.96 -9.53 -12.16
N VAL A 116 -18.69 -8.47 -12.50
CA VAL A 116 -18.11 -7.14 -12.77
C VAL A 116 -18.27 -6.32 -11.51
N ILE A 117 -17.20 -6.20 -10.71
CA ILE A 117 -17.19 -5.54 -9.41
C ILE A 117 -16.59 -4.14 -9.54
N GLU A 118 -17.30 -3.14 -9.04
CA GLU A 118 -16.81 -1.77 -8.95
C GLU A 118 -15.84 -1.61 -7.77
N SER A 119 -14.71 -0.98 -8.03
CA SER A 119 -13.78 -0.47 -7.02
C SER A 119 -13.74 1.06 -7.12
N LEU A 120 -14.73 1.69 -6.48
CA LEU A 120 -14.84 3.15 -6.44
C LEU A 120 -13.78 3.73 -5.50
N ASP A 121 -13.21 4.88 -5.85
CA ASP A 121 -12.37 5.64 -4.92
C ASP A 121 -13.19 6.00 -3.66
N VAL A 122 -12.58 5.79 -2.48
CA VAL A 122 -13.20 5.99 -1.16
C VAL A 122 -12.39 6.95 -0.31
N ASP A 123 -13.04 7.60 0.64
CA ASP A 123 -12.37 8.51 1.59
C ASP A 123 -11.57 7.73 2.64
N VAL A 124 -12.13 6.62 3.14
CA VAL A 124 -11.45 5.71 4.06
C VAL A 124 -11.08 4.44 3.32
N LEU A 125 -9.78 4.21 3.10
CA LEU A 125 -9.25 3.06 2.34
C LEU A 125 -9.92 1.72 2.66
N TYR A 126 -10.23 1.47 3.94
CA TYR A 126 -10.80 0.21 4.40
C TYR A 126 -12.25 -0.02 3.95
N GLU A 127 -12.94 1.00 3.45
CA GLU A 127 -14.31 0.91 2.90
C GLU A 127 -14.38 0.07 1.62
N VAL A 128 -13.27 -0.06 0.89
CA VAL A 128 -13.22 -0.87 -0.34
C VAL A 128 -13.71 -2.30 -0.09
N ALA A 129 -13.35 -2.89 1.05
CA ALA A 129 -13.79 -4.24 1.40
C ALA A 129 -15.31 -4.34 1.58
N LEU A 130 -15.93 -3.39 2.28
CA LEU A 130 -17.39 -3.34 2.47
C LEU A 130 -18.11 -3.08 1.14
N ASN A 131 -17.57 -2.20 0.31
CA ASN A 131 -18.15 -1.89 -1.00
C ASN A 131 -18.09 -3.09 -1.96
N MET A 132 -17.03 -3.90 -1.88
CA MET A 132 -16.91 -5.15 -2.65
C MET A 132 -17.84 -6.23 -2.12
N GLN A 133 -17.95 -6.39 -0.80
CA GLN A 133 -18.90 -7.33 -0.17
C GLN A 133 -20.35 -6.98 -0.51
N ALA A 134 -20.72 -5.69 -0.46
CA ALA A 134 -22.06 -5.23 -0.82
C ALA A 134 -22.45 -5.55 -2.29
N GLN A 135 -21.47 -5.83 -3.15
CA GLN A 135 -21.67 -6.27 -4.53
C GLN A 135 -21.67 -7.81 -4.68
N GLY A 136 -21.49 -8.58 -3.60
CA GLY A 136 -21.43 -10.05 -3.61
C GLY A 136 -20.15 -10.61 -4.22
N MET A 137 -19.02 -9.87 -4.13
CA MET A 137 -17.75 -10.30 -4.70
C MET A 137 -17.29 -11.66 -4.14
N ASP A 138 -17.38 -11.83 -2.83
CA ASP A 138 -17.07 -13.06 -2.11
C ASP A 138 -18.00 -14.22 -2.51
N ASP A 139 -19.29 -13.98 -2.63
CA ASP A 139 -20.25 -14.98 -3.12
C ASP A 139 -19.88 -15.49 -4.52
N VAL A 140 -19.46 -14.61 -5.43
CA VAL A 140 -19.03 -15.01 -6.79
C VAL A 140 -17.82 -15.95 -6.71
N VAL A 141 -16.87 -15.68 -5.82
CA VAL A 141 -15.68 -16.52 -5.61
C VAL A 141 -16.06 -17.86 -4.99
N LEU A 142 -16.85 -17.87 -3.92
CA LEU A 142 -17.29 -19.09 -3.23
C LEU A 142 -18.09 -20.02 -4.16
N ASN A 143 -18.99 -19.44 -4.96
CA ASN A 143 -19.78 -20.18 -5.94
C ASN A 143 -18.91 -20.83 -7.03
N LYS A 144 -17.81 -20.19 -7.46
CA LYS A 144 -16.87 -20.82 -8.40
C LYS A 144 -16.26 -22.08 -7.79
N PHE A 145 -15.76 -21.97 -6.57
CA PHE A 145 -15.05 -23.06 -5.90
C PHE A 145 -15.99 -24.12 -5.30
N GLY A 146 -17.31 -23.90 -5.35
CA GLY A 146 -18.29 -24.79 -4.72
C GLY A 146 -18.15 -24.85 -3.20
N LEU A 147 -17.69 -23.75 -2.60
CA LEU A 147 -17.49 -23.64 -1.15
C LEU A 147 -18.73 -23.03 -0.49
N GLU A 148 -19.16 -23.65 0.60
CA GLU A 148 -20.21 -23.10 1.46
C GLU A 148 -19.55 -22.41 2.66
N ALA A 149 -19.90 -21.14 2.88
CA ALA A 149 -19.46 -20.36 4.02
C ALA A 149 -20.64 -19.56 4.60
N PRO A 150 -20.63 -19.25 5.91
CA PRO A 150 -21.58 -18.29 6.46
C PRO A 150 -21.33 -16.88 5.91
N GLU A 151 -22.33 -16.01 6.04
CA GLU A 151 -22.16 -14.58 5.78
C GLU A 151 -20.99 -14.02 6.60
N ALA A 152 -20.10 -13.26 5.97
CA ALA A 152 -18.91 -12.74 6.63
C ALA A 152 -19.28 -11.68 7.68
N ASP A 153 -18.86 -11.90 8.93
CA ASP A 153 -19.03 -10.93 10.01
C ASP A 153 -18.05 -9.76 9.83
N MET A 154 -18.59 -8.61 9.39
CA MET A 154 -17.84 -7.38 9.17
C MET A 154 -17.96 -6.37 10.31
N THR A 155 -18.41 -6.80 11.50
CA THR A 155 -18.66 -5.90 12.64
C THR A 155 -17.41 -5.10 13.04
N ASP A 156 -16.27 -5.77 13.26
CA ASP A 156 -15.03 -5.10 13.66
C ASP A 156 -14.50 -4.16 12.56
N TRP A 157 -14.66 -4.55 11.29
CA TRP A 157 -14.26 -3.76 10.14
C TRP A 157 -15.09 -2.47 10.02
N THR A 158 -16.40 -2.60 10.19
CA THR A 158 -17.36 -1.49 10.18
C THR A 158 -17.08 -0.54 11.35
N ASN A 159 -16.89 -1.07 12.56
CA ASN A 159 -16.54 -0.27 13.74
C ASN A 159 -15.21 0.48 13.54
N MET A 160 -14.22 -0.13 12.89
CA MET A 160 -12.96 0.53 12.57
C MET A 160 -13.17 1.73 11.64
N ILE A 161 -13.93 1.56 10.56
CA ILE A 161 -14.24 2.63 9.60
C ILE A 161 -15.00 3.76 10.30
N GLU A 162 -16.04 3.43 11.07
CA GLU A 162 -16.84 4.42 11.81
C GLU A 162 -15.99 5.21 12.79
N ARG A 163 -15.05 4.56 13.49
CA ARG A 163 -14.09 5.27 14.34
C ARG A 163 -13.19 6.21 13.55
N ILE A 164 -12.67 5.79 12.40
CA ILE A 164 -11.79 6.61 11.56
C ILE A 164 -12.52 7.86 11.05
N LYS A 165 -13.80 7.73 10.69
CA LYS A 165 -14.62 8.86 10.22
C LYS A 165 -14.98 9.89 11.30
N HIS A 166 -14.88 9.52 12.57
CA HIS A 166 -15.36 10.33 13.70
C HIS A 166 -14.26 10.63 14.73
N LEU A 167 -13.00 10.69 14.29
CA LEU A 167 -11.88 11.03 15.18
C LEU A 167 -12.05 12.45 15.74
N SER A 168 -11.85 12.61 17.05
CA SER A 168 -12.11 13.90 17.72
C SER A 168 -10.87 14.78 17.92
N LYS A 169 -9.67 14.22 17.77
CA LYS A 169 -8.40 14.91 17.98
C LYS A 169 -7.57 14.89 16.72
N THR A 170 -6.58 15.77 16.68
CA THR A 170 -5.57 15.81 15.62
C THR A 170 -4.18 15.87 16.25
N VAL A 171 -3.24 15.12 15.70
CA VAL A 171 -1.83 15.13 16.09
C VAL A 171 -0.99 15.38 14.84
N LYS A 172 -0.13 16.40 14.88
CA LYS A 172 0.74 16.77 13.77
C LYS A 172 2.09 16.09 13.90
N ILE A 173 2.47 15.30 12.90
CA ILE A 173 3.76 14.61 12.87
C ILE A 173 4.60 15.13 11.72
N ALA A 174 5.80 15.64 12.04
CA ALA A 174 6.82 15.93 11.05
C ALA A 174 7.59 14.65 10.71
N LEU A 175 7.45 14.16 9.48
CA LEU A 175 8.17 12.97 9.00
C LEU A 175 9.42 13.40 8.22
N ILE A 176 10.59 13.13 8.78
CA ILE A 176 11.87 13.64 8.28
C ILE A 176 12.52 12.62 7.34
N GLY A 177 12.07 12.61 6.09
CA GLY A 177 12.47 11.67 5.05
C GLY A 177 13.44 12.27 4.03
N LYS A 178 14.18 11.43 3.32
CA LYS A 178 14.97 11.88 2.15
C LYS A 178 14.07 12.07 0.92
N TYR A 179 13.09 11.19 0.76
CA TYR A 179 12.17 11.15 -0.38
C TYR A 179 10.80 11.68 0.04
N ALA A 180 10.77 12.89 0.60
CA ALA A 180 9.52 13.50 1.08
C ALA A 180 8.50 13.72 -0.04
N ASP A 181 8.99 13.93 -1.28
CA ASP A 181 8.15 14.15 -2.46
C ASP A 181 7.57 12.85 -3.05
N LEU A 182 8.04 11.68 -2.59
CA LEU A 182 7.56 10.38 -3.07
C LEU A 182 6.67 9.75 -1.98
N GLN A 183 5.36 9.92 -2.13
CA GLN A 183 4.36 9.44 -1.16
C GLN A 183 4.53 7.94 -0.82
N ASP A 184 4.95 7.14 -1.79
CA ASP A 184 5.11 5.68 -1.63
C ASP A 184 6.32 5.27 -0.78
N ALA A 185 7.34 6.14 -0.64
CA ALA A 185 8.58 5.79 0.04
C ALA A 185 8.38 5.46 1.54
N TYR A 186 7.28 5.93 2.13
CA TYR A 186 7.01 5.82 3.55
C TYR A 186 5.60 5.26 3.85
N ILE A 187 4.97 4.58 2.88
CA ILE A 187 3.58 4.12 3.02
C ILE A 187 3.34 3.34 4.32
N SER A 188 4.18 2.36 4.64
CA SER A 188 4.01 1.56 5.87
C SER A 188 4.24 2.36 7.15
N VAL A 189 5.11 3.38 7.13
CA VAL A 189 5.33 4.26 8.28
C VAL A 189 4.11 5.16 8.47
N ASN A 190 3.58 5.71 7.38
CA ASN A 190 2.40 6.56 7.41
C ASN A 190 1.18 5.81 7.92
N GLU A 191 0.94 4.59 7.42
CA GLU A 191 -0.16 3.73 7.86
C GLU A 191 0.00 3.32 9.33
N ALA A 192 1.21 2.97 9.78
CA ALA A 192 1.45 2.63 11.18
C ALA A 192 1.20 3.81 12.13
N LEU A 193 1.60 5.03 11.73
CA LEU A 193 1.32 6.25 12.49
C LEU A 193 -0.19 6.52 12.58
N ARG A 194 -0.89 6.48 11.44
CA ARG A 194 -2.36 6.63 11.39
C ARG A 194 -3.07 5.59 12.26
N ALA A 195 -2.68 4.32 12.15
CA ALA A 195 -3.21 3.25 13.00
C ALA A 195 -2.99 3.51 14.49
N GLY A 196 -1.82 4.05 14.87
CA GLY A 196 -1.54 4.48 16.24
C GLY A 196 -2.47 5.60 16.70
N GLY A 197 -2.76 6.58 15.84
CA GLY A 197 -3.72 7.65 16.11
C GLY A 197 -5.15 7.14 16.28
N TYR A 198 -5.60 6.23 15.41
CA TYR A 198 -6.93 5.64 15.49
C TYR A 198 -7.19 4.95 16.84
N ALA A 199 -6.16 4.35 17.44
CA ALA A 199 -6.26 3.70 18.75
C ALA A 199 -6.50 4.69 19.92
N VAL A 200 -6.18 5.96 19.75
CA VAL A 200 -6.29 7.01 20.80
C VAL A 200 -7.26 8.14 20.43
N ASP A 201 -8.13 7.88 19.44
CA ASP A 201 -9.12 8.84 18.92
C ASP A 201 -8.47 10.11 18.37
N ALA A 202 -7.43 9.95 17.55
CA ALA A 202 -6.72 11.04 16.90
C ALA A 202 -6.43 10.77 15.42
N GLU A 203 -6.71 11.77 14.58
CA GLU A 203 -6.20 11.85 13.22
C GLU A 203 -4.73 12.27 13.23
N VAL A 204 -3.89 11.55 12.49
CA VAL A 204 -2.45 11.87 12.38
C VAL A 204 -2.20 12.62 11.09
N GLU A 205 -1.98 13.93 11.20
CA GLU A 205 -1.57 14.79 10.11
C GLU A 205 -0.05 14.66 9.89
N ILE A 206 0.33 13.89 8.87
CA ILE A 206 1.74 13.64 8.56
C ILE A 206 2.20 14.63 7.51
N THR A 207 3.17 15.46 7.87
CA THR A 207 3.84 16.36 6.91
C THR A 207 5.23 15.83 6.60
N PRO A 208 5.46 15.31 5.38
CA PRO A 208 6.78 14.86 4.98
C PRO A 208 7.69 16.06 4.72
N ILE A 209 8.89 16.03 5.28
CA ILE A 209 9.90 17.08 5.14
C ILE A 209 11.18 16.46 4.60
N ASN A 210 11.71 17.05 3.52
CA ASN A 210 12.97 16.61 2.94
C ASN A 210 14.13 16.94 3.88
N SER A 211 14.79 15.91 4.40
CA SER A 211 15.88 16.04 5.37
C SER A 211 17.15 16.68 4.79
N GLU A 212 17.28 16.83 3.47
CA GLU A 212 18.37 17.60 2.85
C GLU A 212 18.18 19.11 2.96
N LEU A 213 16.96 19.57 3.23
CA LEU A 213 16.63 20.99 3.37
C LEU A 213 16.72 21.49 4.82
N ILE A 214 16.85 20.57 5.78
CA ILE A 214 16.92 20.89 7.21
C ILE A 214 18.38 21.18 7.58
N THR A 215 18.58 22.33 8.24
CA THR A 215 19.83 22.76 8.84
C THR A 215 19.58 23.19 10.30
N GLU A 216 20.64 23.34 11.08
CA GLU A 216 20.54 23.86 12.47
C GLU A 216 19.87 25.25 12.51
N ASP A 217 20.09 26.07 11.48
CA ASP A 217 19.56 27.44 11.42
C ASP A 217 18.04 27.49 11.13
N ASN A 218 17.49 26.51 10.40
CA ASN A 218 16.10 26.54 9.95
C ASN A 218 15.20 25.47 10.58
N VAL A 219 15.76 24.51 11.32
CA VAL A 219 15.00 23.36 11.86
C VAL A 219 13.80 23.81 12.68
N ALA A 220 13.94 24.85 13.50
CA ALA A 220 12.84 25.36 14.33
C ALA A 220 11.66 25.87 13.49
N GLU A 221 11.92 26.51 12.35
CA GLU A 221 10.88 26.96 11.41
C GLU A 221 10.22 25.76 10.71
N MET A 222 11.02 24.76 10.34
CA MET A 222 10.55 23.61 9.58
C MET A 222 9.74 22.60 10.38
N VAL A 223 10.04 22.40 11.67
CA VAL A 223 9.37 21.37 12.50
C VAL A 223 8.66 21.91 13.73
N GLY A 224 8.77 23.20 14.04
CA GLY A 224 8.24 23.78 15.28
C GLY A 224 6.72 23.77 15.41
N TYR A 225 5.97 23.47 14.34
CA TYR A 225 4.52 23.29 14.39
C TYR A 225 4.09 21.88 14.82
N ALA A 226 5.00 20.90 14.82
CA ALA A 226 4.67 19.49 14.97
C ALA A 226 4.60 19.07 16.44
N ASP A 227 3.61 18.24 16.78
CA ASP A 227 3.46 17.63 18.10
C ASP A 227 4.43 16.46 18.32
N GLY A 228 4.98 15.92 17.23
CA GLY A 228 5.97 14.84 17.26
C GLY A 228 6.84 14.81 16.00
N ILE A 229 8.05 14.29 16.14
CA ILE A 229 9.01 14.14 15.05
C ILE A 229 9.28 12.66 14.81
N MET A 230 9.10 12.21 13.57
CA MET A 230 9.37 10.84 13.14
C MET A 230 10.52 10.84 12.13
N VAL A 231 11.62 10.16 12.45
CA VAL A 231 12.71 9.90 11.50
C VAL A 231 12.63 8.43 11.05
N PRO A 232 12.21 8.16 9.80
CA PRO A 232 12.11 6.82 9.28
C PRO A 232 13.48 6.21 8.96
N GLY A 233 13.45 4.94 8.57
CA GLY A 233 14.58 4.27 7.96
C GLY A 233 15.06 4.98 6.68
N GLY A 234 16.27 4.65 6.25
CA GLY A 234 16.82 5.17 5.01
C GLY A 234 18.17 4.54 4.71
N PHE A 235 18.58 4.69 3.45
CA PHE A 235 19.82 4.13 2.94
C PHE A 235 20.72 5.24 2.41
N GLY A 236 22.02 5.08 2.67
CA GLY A 236 23.05 6.00 2.20
C GLY A 236 23.23 7.24 3.06
N GLN A 237 24.24 8.04 2.72
CA GLN A 237 24.75 9.11 3.60
C GLN A 237 23.99 10.44 3.50
N ARG A 238 23.21 10.61 2.44
CA ARG A 238 22.58 11.88 2.08
C ARG A 238 21.45 12.26 3.04
N GLY A 239 21.36 13.54 3.40
CA GLY A 239 20.33 14.08 4.28
C GLY A 239 20.40 13.62 5.74
N THR A 240 21.54 13.06 6.17
CA THR A 240 21.76 12.58 7.55
C THR A 240 21.96 13.72 8.54
N GLU A 241 22.71 14.76 8.17
CA GLU A 241 22.93 15.91 9.05
C GLU A 241 21.63 16.67 9.34
N GLY A 242 20.72 16.82 8.36
CA GLY A 242 19.40 17.41 8.63
C GLY A 242 18.51 16.53 9.52
N LYS A 243 18.65 15.20 9.47
CA LYS A 243 18.02 14.30 10.45
C LYS A 243 18.57 14.51 11.85
N ILE A 244 19.89 14.64 11.98
CA ILE A 244 20.55 14.91 13.26
C ILE A 244 20.07 16.26 13.83
N ALA A 245 19.98 17.30 13.00
CA ALA A 245 19.45 18.61 13.41
C ALA A 245 18.00 18.52 13.92
N ALA A 246 17.12 17.78 13.22
CA ALA A 246 15.75 17.54 13.69
C ALA A 246 15.67 16.76 15.01
N ILE A 247 16.55 15.78 15.21
CA ILE A 247 16.63 15.01 16.45
C ILE A 247 17.13 15.87 17.61
N GLN A 248 18.17 16.67 17.37
CA GLN A 248 18.69 17.63 18.34
C GLN A 248 17.59 18.62 18.76
N TYR A 249 16.87 19.18 17.79
CA TYR A 249 15.73 20.05 18.05
C TYR A 249 14.69 19.36 18.93
N ALA A 250 14.32 18.11 18.62
CA ALA A 250 13.35 17.35 19.40
C ALA A 250 13.81 17.17 20.86
N ARG A 251 15.08 16.78 21.06
CA ARG A 251 15.68 16.57 22.39
C ARG A 251 15.72 17.86 23.20
N GLU A 252 16.17 18.96 22.61
CA GLU A 252 16.38 20.23 23.31
C GLU A 252 15.06 20.95 23.61
N ASN A 253 14.01 20.69 22.84
CA ASN A 253 12.69 21.32 22.99
C ASN A 253 11.64 20.38 23.61
N ASN A 254 12.03 19.19 24.08
CA ASN A 254 11.13 18.17 24.65
C ASN A 254 9.98 17.77 23.72
N VAL A 255 10.23 17.73 22.41
CA VAL A 255 9.27 17.24 21.42
C VAL A 255 9.35 15.71 21.35
N PRO A 256 8.23 14.97 21.45
CA PRO A 256 8.21 13.52 21.25
C PRO A 256 8.90 13.10 19.96
N PHE A 257 9.79 12.11 20.06
CA PHE A 257 10.59 11.63 18.95
C PHE A 257 10.44 10.11 18.77
N LEU A 258 10.28 9.68 17.52
CA LEU A 258 10.38 8.27 17.13
C LEU A 258 11.42 8.13 16.01
N GLY A 259 12.39 7.24 16.21
CA GLY A 259 13.43 6.92 15.23
C GLY A 259 13.42 5.45 14.88
N VAL A 260 13.22 5.11 13.60
CA VAL A 260 13.22 3.72 13.14
C VAL A 260 14.48 3.43 12.31
N CYS A 261 15.18 2.35 12.65
CA CYS A 261 16.40 1.90 11.97
C CYS A 261 17.45 3.02 11.87
N LEU A 262 17.61 3.65 10.69
CA LEU A 262 18.49 4.80 10.52
C LEU A 262 18.12 5.96 11.45
N GLY A 263 16.84 6.20 11.73
CA GLY A 263 16.43 7.24 12.68
C GLY A 263 16.98 7.01 14.09
N MET A 264 16.93 5.76 14.58
CA MET A 264 17.55 5.38 15.85
C MET A 264 19.08 5.55 15.80
N GLN A 265 19.72 5.14 14.69
CA GLN A 265 21.16 5.30 14.52
C GLN A 265 21.59 6.77 14.57
N MET A 266 20.83 7.66 13.90
CA MET A 266 21.11 9.10 13.92
C MET A 266 20.86 9.71 15.29
N ALA A 267 19.90 9.21 16.06
CA ALA A 267 19.69 9.66 17.44
C ALA A 267 20.87 9.31 18.35
N SER A 268 21.44 8.12 18.21
CA SER A 268 22.67 7.75 18.92
C SER A 268 23.85 8.63 18.53
N VAL A 269 23.97 8.98 17.24
CA VAL A 269 25.03 9.87 16.75
C VAL A 269 24.85 11.30 17.27
N GLU A 270 23.63 11.83 17.24
CA GLU A 270 23.29 13.15 17.79
C GLU A 270 23.69 13.22 19.27
N PHE A 271 23.25 12.27 20.09
CA PHE A 271 23.55 12.27 21.51
C PHE A 271 25.06 12.19 21.80
N ALA A 272 25.80 11.36 21.06
CA ALA A 272 27.25 11.24 21.20
C ALA A 272 28.00 12.53 20.85
N ARG A 273 27.51 13.30 19.86
CA ARG A 273 28.10 14.56 19.42
C ARG A 273 27.77 15.73 20.36
N HIS A 274 26.52 15.80 20.83
CA HIS A 274 25.99 17.01 21.47
C HIS A 274 25.84 16.90 22.99
N VAL A 275 25.77 15.69 23.55
CA VAL A 275 25.59 15.48 25.01
C VAL A 275 26.80 14.84 25.67
N TRP A 276 27.36 13.78 25.07
CA TRP A 276 28.44 13.01 25.70
C TRP A 276 29.83 13.70 25.57
N ASP A 277 29.98 14.71 24.71
CA ASP A 277 31.24 15.43 24.44
C ASP A 277 32.44 14.52 24.12
N THR A 278 32.19 13.37 23.51
CA THR A 278 33.25 12.68 22.79
C THR A 278 33.49 13.45 21.51
N LYS A 279 34.75 13.85 21.24
CA LYS A 279 35.25 14.21 19.91
C LYS A 279 35.20 12.98 18.98
N MET A 280 34.04 12.33 18.86
CA MET A 280 33.81 11.24 17.93
C MET A 280 33.86 11.86 16.53
N PRO A 281 34.93 11.60 15.75
CA PRO A 281 34.96 12.03 14.38
C PRO A 281 33.96 11.15 13.65
N THR A 282 32.79 11.71 13.28
CA THR A 282 31.89 11.20 12.24
C THR A 282 31.91 9.68 12.05
N GLN A 283 31.55 8.91 13.08
CA GLN A 283 31.24 7.47 12.90
C GLN A 283 30.05 7.24 11.98
N LEU A 284 29.38 8.32 11.55
CA LEU A 284 28.51 8.37 10.38
C LEU A 284 29.11 7.54 9.23
N ASN A 285 30.39 7.73 8.90
CA ASN A 285 31.03 6.97 7.82
C ASN A 285 31.16 5.47 8.12
N TRP A 286 31.36 5.06 9.38
CA TRP A 286 31.40 3.65 9.74
C TRP A 286 30.01 3.02 9.71
N ILE A 287 29.01 3.65 10.34
CA ILE A 287 27.61 3.19 10.33
C ILE A 287 27.11 3.08 8.88
N LEU A 288 27.30 4.12 8.08
CA LEU A 288 26.82 4.17 6.70
C LEU A 288 27.60 3.24 5.76
N LYS A 289 28.87 2.94 6.03
CA LYS A 289 29.68 2.00 5.24
C LYS A 289 29.37 0.53 5.55
N HIS A 290 28.87 0.23 6.75
CA HIS A 290 28.56 -1.14 7.19
C HIS A 290 27.06 -1.48 7.21
N GLN A 291 26.16 -0.54 6.85
CA GLN A 291 24.73 -0.83 6.60
C GLN A 291 24.49 -1.90 5.53
N HIS A 292 25.49 -2.19 4.67
CA HIS A 292 25.42 -3.21 3.61
C HIS A 292 25.97 -4.59 4.02
N GLN A 293 26.48 -4.74 5.24
CA GLN A 293 26.93 -6.05 5.72
C GLN A 293 25.78 -6.72 6.46
N SER A 294 25.11 -7.65 5.79
CA SER A 294 24.30 -8.67 6.48
C SER A 294 25.15 -9.30 7.58
N LEU A 295 24.64 -9.29 8.82
CA LEU A 295 25.22 -10.11 9.90
C LEU A 295 25.30 -11.56 9.40
N PRO A 296 26.40 -12.27 9.70
CA PRO A 296 26.60 -13.65 9.25
C PRO A 296 25.52 -14.60 9.75
#